data_AF-A0A3M0XLF3-F1
#
_entry.id   AF-A0A3M0XLF3-F1
#
_cell.length_a   1.000
_cell.length_b   1.000
_cell.length_c   1.000
_cell.angle_alpha   90.00
_cell.angle_beta   90.00
_cell.angle_gamma   90.00
#
_symmetry.space_group_name_H-M   'P 1'
#
loop_
_entity.id
_entity.type
_entity.pdbx_description
1 polymer ?
#
loop_
_entity_poly.entity_id
_entity_poly.type
_entity_poly.pdbx_seq_one_letter_code
_entity_poly.pdbx_strand_id
1 'polypeptide(L)'
;MRGDMAAQTFVKMSPRHDRAIRQITLIEAGTNCSATGAKQACLAREICPMSAVDFPLLYEPVEVYHQKASEYLTSHQLADFRRCPLLYQKKKLGLVEEEDRAAFLVGRALHTLVLEGQEAFSKQYAVGGPVNPRTGQPFGPNTKAFAQWAAEQGKPVLTTAQLELVDN
;
A
#
# COMPACT_ATOMS: atom_id res chain seq x y z
N MET A 1 18.57 9.05 54.33
CA MET A 1 17.48 8.27 54.95
C MET A 1 16.24 9.13 55.02
N ARG A 2 15.08 8.56 54.67
CA ARG A 2 13.77 9.19 54.35
C ARG A 2 13.74 9.76 52.93
N GLY A 3 12.86 9.37 52.01
CA GLY A 3 11.55 8.69 52.11
C GLY A 3 10.48 9.65 51.57
N ASP A 4 9.57 9.10 50.74
CA ASP A 4 8.39 9.70 50.08
C ASP A 4 8.63 10.31 48.69
N MET A 5 8.24 9.68 47.56
CA MET A 5 6.89 9.27 47.08
C MET A 5 5.94 10.43 46.79
N ALA A 6 5.84 10.82 45.50
CA ALA A 6 4.56 11.21 44.88
C ALA A 6 4.65 11.18 43.34
N ALA A 7 4.02 10.14 42.77
CA ALA A 7 3.05 10.19 41.68
C ALA A 7 3.52 10.61 40.26
N GLN A 8 3.97 9.62 39.49
CA GLN A 8 3.86 9.60 38.02
C GLN A 8 2.51 8.99 37.61
N THR A 9 1.72 9.76 36.85
CA THR A 9 0.48 9.32 36.21
C THR A 9 0.80 8.41 35.02
N PHE A 10 0.78 7.10 35.26
CA PHE A 10 0.87 6.07 34.23
C PHE A 10 -0.53 5.65 33.78
N VAL A 11 -0.89 6.03 32.56
CA VAL A 11 -2.12 5.60 31.88
C VAL A 11 -1.96 4.11 31.51
N LYS A 12 -2.69 3.27 32.24
CA LYS A 12 -2.70 1.81 32.10
C LYS A 12 -3.50 1.42 30.86
N MET A 13 -2.83 1.15 29.74
CA MET A 13 -3.43 0.48 28.57
C MET A 13 -3.61 -1.02 28.89
N SER A 14 -4.85 -1.50 28.77
CA SER A 14 -5.26 -2.89 29.01
C SER A 14 -4.84 -3.80 27.85
N PRO A 15 -4.36 -5.04 28.11
CA PRO A 15 -4.03 -6.00 27.06
C PRO A 15 -5.31 -6.69 26.56
N ARG A 16 -5.68 -6.47 25.30
CA ARG A 16 -6.68 -7.27 24.57
C ARG A 16 -6.10 -7.72 23.24
N HIS A 17 -5.31 -8.78 23.28
CA HIS A 17 -5.04 -9.67 22.15
C HIS A 17 -4.71 -11.03 22.73
N ASP A 18 -5.72 -11.85 22.99
CA ASP A 18 -5.70 -13.30 22.73
C ASP A 18 -7.02 -13.95 23.15
N ARG A 19 -7.45 -15.01 22.44
CA ARG A 19 -8.73 -15.75 22.57
C ARG A 19 -9.93 -15.21 21.80
N ALA A 20 -9.91 -15.40 20.48
CA ALA A 20 -11.13 -15.62 19.72
C ALA A 20 -10.93 -16.65 18.58
N ILE A 21 -10.14 -17.69 18.85
CA ILE A 21 -10.02 -18.86 17.97
C ILE A 21 -10.09 -20.08 18.87
N ARG A 22 -10.94 -21.04 18.48
CA ARG A 22 -11.30 -22.33 19.13
C ARG A 22 -12.58 -22.27 19.98
N GLN A 23 -13.72 -22.52 19.32
CA GLN A 23 -14.76 -23.47 19.77
C GLN A 23 -16.00 -23.35 18.86
N ILE A 24 -15.96 -23.93 17.67
CA ILE A 24 -17.17 -24.36 16.96
C ILE A 24 -16.85 -25.73 16.35
N THR A 25 -16.99 -26.76 17.18
CA THR A 25 -17.09 -28.16 16.78
C THR A 25 -18.08 -28.83 17.72
N LEU A 26 -18.98 -29.62 17.13
CA LEU A 26 -19.99 -30.50 17.72
C LEU A 26 -21.27 -29.82 18.23
N ILE A 27 -22.37 -30.04 17.49
CA ILE A 27 -23.52 -30.80 17.98
C ILE A 27 -24.10 -31.54 16.75
N GLU A 28 -23.75 -32.82 16.64
CA GLU A 28 -24.61 -33.80 15.99
C GLU A 28 -25.63 -34.26 17.05
N ALA A 29 -26.91 -34.18 16.72
CA ALA A 29 -27.95 -34.95 17.39
C ALA A 29 -29.08 -35.17 16.38
N GLY A 30 -29.06 -36.34 15.74
CA GLY A 30 -30.23 -36.86 15.06
C GLY A 30 -31.30 -37.24 16.08
N THR A 31 -32.56 -37.01 15.75
CA THR A 31 -33.67 -37.83 16.24
C THR A 31 -34.86 -37.68 15.31
N ASN A 32 -35.17 -38.76 14.60
CA ASN A 32 -36.41 -38.95 13.86
C ASN A 32 -37.54 -39.19 14.88
N CYS A 33 -38.68 -38.51 14.74
CA CYS A 33 -39.95 -39.01 15.24
C CYS A 33 -41.13 -38.36 14.50
N SER A 34 -42.00 -39.22 14.01
CA SER A 34 -43.12 -39.00 13.11
C SER A 34 -44.37 -38.42 13.78
N ALA A 35 -45.18 -37.76 12.93
CA ALA A 35 -46.62 -37.53 13.02
C ALA A 35 -47.13 -36.56 14.10
N THR A 36 -47.72 -35.43 13.66
CA THR A 36 -49.19 -35.30 13.49
C THR A 36 -49.55 -33.82 13.23
N GLY A 37 -50.30 -33.58 12.15
CA GLY A 37 -51.31 -32.52 12.08
C GLY A 37 -50.87 -31.05 12.10
N ALA A 38 -50.64 -30.48 10.91
CA ALA A 38 -51.26 -29.23 10.43
C ALA A 38 -50.47 -28.77 9.21
N LYS A 39 -51.08 -28.90 8.02
CA LYS A 39 -50.48 -28.55 6.74
C LYS A 39 -50.22 -27.03 6.67
N GLN A 40 -48.98 -26.67 6.97
CA GLN A 40 -48.08 -25.84 6.17
C GLN A 40 -48.77 -24.98 5.09
N ALA A 41 -49.34 -23.84 5.50
CA ALA A 41 -49.47 -22.69 4.60
C ALA A 41 -48.13 -21.94 4.63
N CYS A 42 -47.18 -22.41 3.82
CA CYS A 42 -45.94 -21.68 3.53
C CYS A 42 -46.29 -20.36 2.85
N LEU A 43 -46.46 -19.29 3.63
CA LEU A 43 -46.12 -17.95 3.20
C LEU A 43 -44.60 -17.89 3.06
N ALA A 44 -44.10 -18.46 1.97
CA ALA A 44 -42.76 -18.19 1.47
C ALA A 44 -42.74 -16.74 0.94
N ARG A 45 -42.69 -15.79 1.88
CA ARG A 45 -42.31 -14.42 1.55
C ARG A 45 -40.78 -14.42 1.56
N GLU A 46 -40.27 -14.76 0.38
CA GLU A 46 -38.92 -14.55 -0.12
C GLU A 46 -38.00 -13.81 0.85
N ILE A 47 -37.21 -14.57 1.62
CA ILE A 47 -35.91 -14.07 2.02
C ILE A 47 -35.09 -14.11 0.74
N CYS A 48 -35.16 -13.03 -0.04
CA CYS A 48 -34.19 -12.78 -1.10
C CYS A 48 -32.83 -12.83 -0.40
N PRO A 49 -31.92 -13.77 -0.75
CA PRO A 49 -30.60 -13.76 -0.16
C PRO A 49 -30.03 -12.38 -0.52
N MET A 50 -29.54 -11.65 0.49
CA MET A 50 -28.67 -10.51 0.21
C MET A 50 -27.54 -11.05 -0.65
N SER A 51 -27.70 -10.90 -1.97
CA SER A 51 -26.70 -11.25 -2.94
C SER A 51 -25.43 -10.56 -2.49
N ALA A 52 -24.34 -11.34 -2.44
CA ALA A 52 -23.01 -10.81 -2.27
C ALA A 52 -22.92 -9.52 -3.09
N VAL A 53 -22.68 -8.41 -2.39
CA VAL A 53 -22.35 -7.16 -3.04
C VAL A 53 -21.06 -7.41 -3.79
N ASP A 54 -21.19 -7.80 -5.05
CA ASP A 54 -20.15 -7.72 -6.05
C ASP A 54 -19.88 -6.23 -6.20
N PHE A 55 -19.07 -5.67 -5.29
CA PHE A 55 -18.47 -4.37 -5.51
C PHE A 55 -17.57 -4.55 -6.73
N PRO A 56 -17.89 -3.95 -7.89
CA PRO A 56 -16.93 -3.95 -8.98
C PRO A 56 -15.70 -3.24 -8.46
N LEU A 57 -14.57 -3.95 -8.38
CA LEU A 57 -13.28 -3.32 -8.14
C LEU A 57 -13.06 -2.35 -9.30
N LEU A 58 -13.19 -1.06 -9.01
CA LEU A 58 -12.91 0.00 -9.98
C LEU A 58 -11.41 0.08 -10.15
N TYR A 59 -10.91 -0.47 -11.25
CA TYR A 59 -9.51 -0.37 -11.65
C TYR A 59 -9.34 0.85 -12.56
N GLU A 60 -8.56 1.83 -12.12
CA GLU A 60 -8.11 2.94 -12.94
C GLU A 60 -6.58 2.86 -13.07
N PRO A 61 -6.02 2.89 -14.30
CA PRO A 61 -4.58 2.88 -14.48
C PRO A 61 -3.95 4.16 -13.90
N VAL A 62 -2.73 4.01 -13.38
CA VAL A 62 -2.02 5.06 -12.63
C VAL A 62 -1.81 6.32 -13.44
N GLU A 63 -1.60 6.20 -14.75
CA GLU A 63 -1.44 7.34 -15.67
C GLU A 63 -2.71 8.17 -15.75
N VAL A 64 -3.89 7.53 -15.82
CA VAL A 64 -5.18 8.21 -15.91
C VAL A 64 -5.50 8.88 -14.58
N TYR A 65 -5.24 8.21 -13.46
CA TYR A 65 -5.41 8.77 -12.13
C TYR A 65 -4.58 10.05 -11.93
N HIS A 66 -3.29 10.01 -12.31
CA HIS A 66 -2.40 11.16 -12.16
C HIS A 66 -2.69 12.30 -13.15
N GLN A 67 -3.13 12.01 -14.37
CA GLN A 67 -3.54 13.05 -15.34
C GLN A 67 -4.72 13.89 -14.82
N LYS A 68 -5.65 13.26 -14.11
CA LYS A 68 -6.82 13.92 -13.51
C LYS A 68 -6.50 14.71 -12.24
N ALA A 69 -5.26 14.68 -11.75
CA ALA A 69 -4.87 15.38 -10.51
C ALA A 69 -4.98 16.92 -10.60
N SER A 70 -5.07 17.50 -11.79
CA SER A 70 -5.37 18.93 -11.97
C SER A 70 -6.85 19.27 -11.82
N GLU A 71 -7.73 18.30 -12.09
CA GLU A 71 -9.19 18.44 -12.05
C GLU A 71 -9.74 18.16 -10.64
N TYR A 72 -9.20 17.16 -9.95
CA TYR A 72 -9.62 16.77 -8.61
C TYR A 72 -8.63 17.18 -7.53
N LEU A 73 -9.15 17.48 -6.33
CA LEU A 73 -8.32 17.83 -5.18
C LEU A 73 -7.73 16.57 -4.54
N THR A 74 -6.42 16.38 -4.65
CA THR A 74 -5.72 15.25 -4.02
C THR A 74 -5.43 15.51 -2.54
N SER A 75 -5.18 14.44 -1.77
CA SER A 75 -4.82 14.55 -0.35
C SER A 75 -3.51 15.34 -0.15
N HIS A 76 -2.53 15.15 -1.04
CA HIS A 76 -1.27 15.90 -1.04
C HIS A 76 -1.50 17.40 -1.28
N GLN A 77 -2.31 17.74 -2.28
CA GLN A 77 -2.70 19.13 -2.56
C GLN A 77 -3.43 19.79 -1.39
N LEU A 78 -4.31 19.05 -0.72
CA LEU A 78 -4.99 19.54 0.47
C LEU A 78 -4.01 19.79 1.63
N ALA A 79 -3.00 18.92 1.80
CA ALA A 79 -1.95 19.12 2.80
C ALA A 79 -1.13 20.39 2.52
N ASP A 80 -0.75 20.61 1.25
CA ASP A 80 -0.06 21.83 0.81
C ASP A 80 -0.91 23.07 1.09
N PHE A 81 -2.21 23.02 0.77
CA PHE A 81 -3.14 24.12 1.05
C PHE A 81 -3.24 24.43 2.54
N ARG A 82 -3.40 23.41 3.39
CA ARG A 82 -3.48 23.55 4.85
C ARG A 82 -2.21 24.16 5.44
N ARG A 83 -1.04 23.84 4.87
CA ARG A 83 0.25 24.36 5.33
C ARG A 83 0.51 25.78 4.82
N CYS A 84 0.29 26.03 3.53
CA CYS A 84 0.50 27.31 2.89
C CYS A 84 -0.37 27.46 1.64
N PRO A 85 -1.50 28.19 1.71
CA PRO A 85 -2.39 28.40 0.58
C PRO A 85 -1.71 29.02 -0.65
N LEU A 86 -0.72 29.90 -0.43
CA LEU A 86 0.03 30.56 -1.49
C LEU A 86 0.95 29.59 -2.25
N LEU A 87 1.57 28.63 -1.56
CA LEU A 87 2.37 27.58 -2.21
C LEU A 87 1.49 26.70 -3.08
N TYR A 88 0.33 26.28 -2.55
CA TYR A 88 -0.66 25.52 -3.31
C TYR A 88 -1.06 26.24 -4.61
N GLN A 89 -1.37 27.54 -4.52
CA GLN A 89 -1.73 28.33 -5.70
C GLN A 89 -0.59 28.40 -6.72
N LYS A 90 0.65 28.62 -6.27
CA LYS A 90 1.83 28.66 -7.15
C LYS A 90 2.08 27.34 -7.85
N LYS A 91 1.99 26.21 -7.13
CA LYS A 91 2.07 24.87 -7.71
C LYS A 91 0.97 24.63 -8.74
N LYS A 92 -0.27 25.02 -8.43
CA LYS A 92 -1.42 24.89 -9.36
C LYS A 92 -1.26 25.72 -10.64
N LEU A 93 -0.60 26.87 -10.56
CA LEU A 93 -0.28 27.72 -11.70
C LEU A 93 0.98 27.27 -12.46
N GLY A 94 1.65 26.18 -12.02
CA GLY A 94 2.90 25.72 -12.64
C GLY A 94 4.08 26.67 -12.41
N LEU A 95 4.02 27.53 -11.39
CA LEU A 95 5.11 28.47 -11.07
C LEU A 95 6.22 27.83 -10.22
N VAL A 96 5.98 26.61 -9.72
CA VAL A 96 6.92 25.83 -8.91
C VAL A 96 6.93 24.42 -9.47
N GLU A 97 8.08 24.01 -10.02
CA GLU A 97 8.31 22.66 -10.50
C GLU A 97 8.46 21.68 -9.34
N GLU A 98 7.89 20.49 -9.49
CA GLU A 98 8.02 19.42 -8.51
C GLU A 98 9.22 18.54 -8.89
N GLU A 99 10.30 18.66 -8.13
CA GLU A 99 11.52 17.91 -8.39
C GLU A 99 11.36 16.43 -7.99
N ASP A 100 11.65 15.53 -8.92
CA ASP A 100 11.69 14.09 -8.66
C ASP A 100 12.97 13.75 -7.87
N ARG A 101 12.80 13.53 -6.57
CA ARG A 101 13.90 13.19 -5.67
C ARG A 101 14.16 11.70 -5.71
N ALA A 102 15.42 11.30 -5.48
CA ALA A 102 15.82 9.89 -5.41
C ALA A 102 14.96 9.06 -4.43
N ALA A 103 14.48 9.65 -3.35
CA ALA A 103 13.57 9.00 -2.39
C ALA A 103 12.21 8.63 -2.99
N PHE A 104 11.66 9.44 -3.92
CA PHE A 104 10.40 9.12 -4.59
C PHE A 104 10.55 7.96 -5.57
N LEU A 105 11.72 7.80 -6.18
CA LEU A 105 12.01 6.64 -7.01
C LEU A 105 12.02 5.34 -6.18
N VAL A 106 12.67 5.34 -5.01
CA VAL A 106 12.67 4.19 -4.09
C VAL A 106 11.26 3.90 -3.57
N GLY A 107 10.49 4.93 -3.20
CA GLY A 107 9.12 4.76 -2.73
C GLY A 107 8.19 4.17 -3.78
N ARG A 108 8.28 4.63 -5.04
CA ARG A 108 7.52 4.06 -6.17
C ARG A 108 7.93 2.61 -6.46
N ALA A 109 9.22 2.32 -6.43
CA ALA A 109 9.77 0.98 -6.61
C ALA A 109 9.21 -0.01 -5.58
N LEU A 110 9.24 0.36 -4.28
CA LEU A 110 8.64 -0.42 -3.21
C LEU A 110 7.13 -0.58 -3.38
N HIS A 111 6.43 0.49 -3.73
CA HIS A 111 4.99 0.46 -3.95
C HIS A 111 4.61 -0.51 -5.09
N THR A 112 5.33 -0.47 -6.21
CA THR A 112 5.16 -1.43 -7.31
C THR A 112 5.42 -2.86 -6.84
N LEU A 113 6.51 -3.10 -6.11
CA LEU A 113 6.85 -4.43 -5.62
C LEU A 113 5.76 -5.01 -4.70
N VAL A 114 5.24 -4.20 -3.78
CA VAL A 114 4.24 -4.64 -2.78
C VAL A 114 2.86 -4.84 -3.41
N LEU A 115 2.43 -3.95 -4.31
CA LEU A 115 1.08 -4.01 -4.88
C LEU A 115 0.97 -4.88 -6.13
N GLU A 116 2.00 -4.89 -6.98
CA GLU A 116 1.98 -5.56 -8.29
C GLU A 116 2.87 -6.82 -8.31
N GLY A 117 3.78 -6.96 -7.33
CA GLY A 117 4.66 -8.12 -7.19
C GLY A 117 5.99 -8.02 -7.93
N GLN A 118 6.80 -9.07 -7.78
CA GLN A 118 8.17 -9.13 -8.29
C GLN A 118 8.27 -9.01 -9.82
N GLU A 119 7.30 -9.58 -10.55
CA GLU A 119 7.29 -9.60 -12.02
C GLU A 119 7.11 -8.18 -12.59
N ALA A 120 6.13 -7.44 -12.07
CA ALA A 120 5.86 -6.07 -12.47
C ALA A 120 7.05 -5.16 -12.14
N PHE A 121 7.64 -5.33 -10.95
CA PHE A 121 8.85 -4.62 -10.54
C PHE A 121 10.01 -4.87 -11.53
N SER A 122 10.31 -6.12 -11.84
CA SER A 122 11.41 -6.48 -12.75
C SER A 122 11.18 -6.00 -14.19
N LYS A 123 9.91 -5.86 -14.60
CA LYS A 123 9.54 -5.31 -15.90
C LYS A 123 9.72 -3.79 -15.96
N GLN A 124 9.39 -3.07 -14.88
CA GLN A 124 9.38 -1.61 -14.85
C GLN A 124 10.74 -1.01 -14.48
N TYR A 125 11.54 -1.66 -13.63
CA TYR A 125 12.78 -1.11 -13.10
C TYR A 125 14.02 -1.87 -13.60
N ALA A 126 15.09 -1.12 -13.89
CA ALA A 126 16.40 -1.70 -14.17
C ALA A 126 17.25 -1.62 -12.89
N VAL A 127 17.71 -2.78 -12.41
CA VAL A 127 18.44 -2.88 -11.14
C VAL A 127 19.91 -3.14 -11.41
N GLY A 128 20.78 -2.43 -10.69
CA GLY A 128 22.22 -2.64 -10.71
C GLY A 128 22.96 -1.50 -11.38
N GLY A 129 24.05 -1.84 -12.07
CA GLY A 129 24.89 -0.86 -12.77
C GLY A 129 25.94 -1.54 -13.65
N PRO A 130 26.59 -0.77 -14.54
CA PRO A 130 27.62 -1.30 -15.41
C PRO A 130 28.79 -1.82 -14.57
N VAL A 131 29.30 -3.00 -14.92
CA VAL A 131 30.42 -3.64 -14.21
C VAL A 131 31.74 -3.22 -14.85
N ASN A 132 32.70 -2.79 -14.04
CA ASN A 132 34.03 -2.44 -14.53
C ASN A 132 34.81 -3.72 -14.89
N PRO A 133 35.25 -3.92 -16.14
CA PRO A 133 35.98 -5.13 -16.55
C PRO A 133 37.34 -5.27 -15.87
N ARG A 134 37.90 -4.19 -15.31
CA ARG A 134 39.21 -4.19 -14.64
C ARG A 134 39.13 -4.57 -13.17
N THR A 135 38.03 -4.22 -12.49
CA THR A 135 37.88 -4.43 -11.04
C THR A 135 36.79 -5.44 -10.67
N GLY A 136 35.93 -5.83 -11.63
CA GLY A 136 34.78 -6.70 -11.39
C GLY A 136 33.68 -6.08 -10.52
N GLN A 137 33.83 -4.81 -10.13
CA GLN A 137 32.88 -4.10 -9.28
C GLN A 137 31.96 -3.18 -10.10
N PRO A 138 30.71 -2.95 -9.66
CA PRO A 138 29.81 -2.01 -10.33
C PRO A 138 30.35 -0.58 -10.25
N PHE A 139 30.20 0.19 -11.32
CA PHE A 139 30.49 1.62 -11.30
C PHE A 139 29.52 2.35 -10.38
N GLY A 140 30.03 3.34 -9.65
CA GLY A 140 29.20 4.17 -8.78
C GLY A 140 28.18 5.02 -9.56
N PRO A 141 27.08 5.44 -8.92
CA PRO A 141 25.97 6.16 -9.58
C PRO A 141 26.39 7.52 -10.18
N ASN A 142 27.44 8.16 -9.63
CA ASN A 142 27.92 9.46 -10.10
C ASN A 142 28.90 9.38 -11.30
N THR A 143 29.07 8.20 -11.90
CA THR A 143 30.03 8.01 -12.99
C THR A 143 29.38 8.18 -14.36
N LYS A 144 30.16 8.65 -15.35
CA LYS A 144 29.68 8.77 -16.74
C LYS A 144 29.23 7.43 -17.33
N ALA A 145 29.92 6.34 -16.96
CA ALA A 145 29.55 4.99 -17.39
C ALA A 145 28.17 4.60 -16.87
N PHE A 146 27.85 4.90 -15.60
CA PHE A 146 26.53 4.67 -15.03
C PHE A 146 25.44 5.50 -15.73
N ALA A 147 25.72 6.78 -16.01
CA ALA A 147 24.77 7.65 -16.71
C ALA A 147 24.48 7.17 -18.15
N GLN A 148 25.50 6.70 -18.87
CA GLN A 148 25.34 6.13 -20.21
C GLN A 148 24.53 4.83 -20.17
N TRP A 149 24.89 3.92 -19.26
CA TRP A 149 24.15 2.68 -19.08
C TRP A 149 22.69 2.92 -18.70
N ALA A 150 22.41 3.86 -17.79
CA ALA A 150 21.05 4.22 -17.41
C ALA A 150 20.24 4.78 -18.60
N ALA A 151 20.88 5.58 -19.45
CA ALA A 151 20.26 6.09 -20.68
C ALA A 151 19.95 4.97 -21.68
N GLU A 152 20.79 3.94 -21.77
CA GLU A 152 20.58 2.76 -22.62
C GLU A 152 19.43 1.87 -22.13
N GLN A 153 19.21 1.77 -20.81
CA GLN A 153 18.13 0.94 -20.26
C GLN A 153 16.74 1.49 -20.59
N GLY A 154 16.60 2.81 -20.74
CA GLY A 154 15.32 3.47 -21.02
C GLY A 154 14.25 3.29 -19.92
N LYS A 155 14.65 2.81 -18.74
CA LYS A 155 13.79 2.55 -17.57
C LYS A 155 14.35 3.27 -16.34
N PRO A 156 13.52 3.53 -15.32
CA PRO A 156 14.01 4.00 -14.03
C PRO A 156 15.04 3.03 -13.46
N VAL A 157 16.21 3.55 -13.11
CA VAL A 157 17.34 2.76 -12.61
C VAL A 157 17.39 2.81 -11.08
N LEU A 158 17.53 1.64 -10.47
CA LEU A 158 17.79 1.47 -9.04
C LEU A 158 19.23 1.00 -8.82
N THR A 159 19.97 1.70 -7.97
CA THR A 159 21.27 1.24 -7.48
C THR A 159 21.10 0.04 -6.54
N THR A 160 22.15 -0.77 -6.36
CA THR A 160 22.12 -1.91 -5.43
C THR A 160 21.78 -1.49 -4.00
N ALA A 161 22.31 -0.37 -3.52
CA ALA A 161 21.97 0.16 -2.20
C ALA A 161 20.49 0.59 -2.08
N GLN A 162 19.88 1.06 -3.17
CA GLN A 162 18.46 1.40 -3.19
C GLN A 162 17.58 0.15 -3.25
N LEU A 163 18.03 -0.91 -3.92
CA LEU A 163 17.34 -2.20 -3.93
C LEU A 163 17.30 -2.80 -2.51
N GLU A 164 18.41 -2.76 -1.79
CA GLU A 164 18.46 -3.23 -0.39
C GLU A 164 17.43 -2.50 0.49
N LEU A 165 17.13 -1.22 0.23
CA LEU A 165 16.09 -0.49 0.96
C LEU A 165 14.66 -0.91 0.60
N VAL A 166 14.46 -1.49 -0.58
CA VAL A 166 13.15 -1.97 -1.05
C VAL A 166 12.87 -3.39 -0.55
N ASP A 167 13.90 -4.23 -0.42
CA ASP A 167 13.76 -5.65 -0.08
C ASP A 167 13.74 -5.93 1.45
N ASN A 168 14.05 -4.95 2.31
CA ASN A 168 14.07 -5.09 3.78
C ASN A 168 12.68 -5.11 4.42
#